data_AF-A0A1A8H490-F1
#
_entry.id   AF-A0A1A8H490-F1
#
_cell.length_a   1.000
_cell.length_b   1.000
_cell.length_c   1.000
_cell.angle_alpha   90.00
_cell.angle_beta   90.00
_cell.angle_gamma   90.00
#
_symmetry.space_group_name_H-M   'P 1'
#
loop_
_entity.id
_entity.type
_entity.pdbx_description
1 polymer ?
#
loop_
_entity_poly.entity_id
_entity_poly.type
_entity_poly.pdbx_seq_one_letter_code
_entity_poly.pdbx_strand_id
1 'polypeptide(L)' 'FKEGWVYFHPSVYFISSTTKTWHESRKDCLQRQADLVIIDTKEEQDFTRQFHKLTWIGLYNNTVTGQWTWVDGTPL' A
#
# COMPACT_ATOMS: atom_id res chain seq x y z
N PHE A 1 10.12 -10.46 14.00
CA PHE A 1 9.02 -9.53 13.67
C PHE A 1 9.50 -8.11 13.95
N LYS A 2 9.39 -7.19 12.98
CA LYS A 2 9.70 -5.76 13.21
C LYS A 2 8.55 -5.15 14.02
N GLU A 3 8.86 -4.33 15.03
CA GLU A 3 7.85 -3.63 15.84
C GLU A 3 6.98 -2.72 14.96
N GLY A 4 5.65 -2.73 15.20
CA GLY A 4 4.68 -1.96 14.42
C GLY A 4 4.22 -2.58 13.10
N TRP A 5 4.67 -3.80 12.76
CA TRP A 5 4.20 -4.54 11.58
C TRP A 5 3.16 -5.60 11.96
N VAL A 6 2.16 -5.78 11.11
CA VAL A 6 1.10 -6.79 11.26
C VAL A 6 1.24 -7.83 10.15
N TYR A 7 1.25 -9.10 10.52
CA TYR A 7 1.20 -10.20 9.54
C TYR A 7 -0.26 -10.50 9.17
N PHE A 8 -0.56 -10.51 7.88
CA PHE A 8 -1.82 -10.99 7.35
C PHE A 8 -1.51 -11.76 6.06
N HIS A 9 -1.81 -13.06 6.06
CA HIS A 9 -1.31 -13.99 5.06
C HIS A 9 -1.56 -13.53 3.61
N PRO A 10 -0.56 -13.60 2.71
CA PRO A 10 0.83 -14.04 2.90
C PRO A 10 1.82 -12.91 3.30
N SER A 11 1.33 -11.70 3.52
CA SER A 11 2.12 -10.46 3.56
C SER A 11 2.30 -9.87 4.97
N VAL A 12 3.17 -8.87 5.06
CA VAL A 12 3.36 -8.04 6.27
C VAL A 12 3.04 -6.58 5.97
N TYR A 13 2.28 -5.96 6.85
CA TYR A 13 1.73 -4.63 6.65
C TYR A 13 2.23 -3.66 7.72
N PHE A 14 2.51 -2.43 7.33
CA PHE A 14 2.84 -1.33 8.22
C PHE A 14 1.89 -0.18 7.95
N ILE A 15 1.28 0.35 9.02
CA ILE A 15 0.35 1.48 8.93
C ILE A 15 1.06 2.69 9.49
N SER A 16 1.35 3.65 8.61
CA SER A 16 1.94 4.93 9.01
C SER A 16 1.04 5.69 9.98
N SER A 17 1.64 6.31 11.00
CA SER A 17 0.97 7.27 11.87
C SER A 17 1.01 8.71 11.33
N THR A 18 1.79 8.96 10.27
CA THR A 18 1.97 10.29 9.68
C THR A 18 1.32 10.39 8.31
N THR A 19 0.69 11.54 8.05
CA THR A 19 0.15 11.90 6.73
C THR A 19 1.26 12.48 5.84
N LYS A 20 1.40 11.94 4.63
CA LYS A 20 2.36 12.37 3.61
C LYS A 20 1.67 12.41 2.25
N THR A 21 2.28 12.99 1.24
CA THR A 21 1.81 12.82 -0.15
C THR A 21 1.96 11.35 -0.60
N TRP A 22 1.29 10.94 -1.69
CA TRP A 22 1.44 9.58 -2.22
C TRP A 22 2.91 9.24 -2.53
N HIS A 23 3.63 10.17 -3.19
CA HIS A 23 5.04 10.00 -3.54
C HIS A 23 5.95 9.85 -2.32
N GLU A 24 5.76 10.70 -1.30
CA GLU A 24 6.54 10.62 -0.06
C GLU A 24 6.20 9.37 0.75
N SER A 25 4.95 8.93 0.72
CA SER A 25 4.51 7.69 1.38
C SER A 25 5.16 6.47 0.73
N ARG A 26 5.17 6.41 -0.60
CA ARG A 26 5.87 5.36 -1.35
C ARG A 26 7.36 5.33 -1.03
N LYS A 27 8.00 6.50 -1.03
CA LYS A 27 9.42 6.62 -0.66
C LYS A 27 9.70 6.09 0.75
N ASP A 28 8.85 6.39 1.72
CA ASP A 28 8.96 5.88 3.10
C ASP A 28 8.83 4.35 3.15
N CYS A 29 7.87 3.77 2.43
CA CYS A 29 7.72 2.32 2.30
C CYS A 29 8.98 1.68 1.70
N LEU A 30 9.52 2.23 0.60
CA LEU A 30 10.74 1.74 -0.05
C LEU A 30 11.95 1.80 0.89
N GLN A 31 12.10 2.87 1.68
CA GLN A 31 13.15 2.99 2.70
C GLN A 31 13.03 1.91 3.79
N ARG A 32 11.82 1.38 4.03
CA ARG A 32 11.56 0.29 4.98
C ARG A 32 11.72 -1.11 4.36
N GLN A 33 12.15 -1.20 3.10
CA GLN A 33 12.20 -2.44 2.30
C GLN A 33 10.81 -3.05 2.04
N ALA A 34 9.81 -2.19 1.80
CA ALA A 34 8.45 -2.55 1.40
C ALA A 34 7.97 -1.60 0.28
N ASP A 35 6.73 -1.74 -0.19
CA ASP A 35 6.08 -0.74 -1.06
C ASP A 35 4.67 -0.42 -0.51
N LEU A 36 3.97 0.53 -1.11
CA LEU A 36 2.57 0.78 -0.79
C LEU A 36 1.72 -0.46 -1.09
N VAL A 37 0.70 -0.70 -0.26
CA VAL A 37 -0.12 -1.91 -0.33
C VAL A 37 -0.83 -2.04 -1.69
N ILE A 38 -0.70 -3.22 -2.29
CA ILE A 38 -1.53 -3.66 -3.41
C ILE A 38 -2.68 -4.45 -2.81
N ILE A 39 -3.89 -4.27 -3.32
CA ILE A 39 -5.05 -5.02 -2.86
C ILE A 39 -5.45 -5.98 -3.97
N ASP A 40 -5.10 -7.25 -3.81
CA ASP A 40 -5.30 -8.28 -4.84
C ASP A 40 -6.52 -9.18 -4.53
N THR A 41 -6.86 -9.33 -3.25
CA THR A 41 -7.94 -10.21 -2.80
C THR A 41 -9.01 -9.47 -2.01
N LYS A 42 -10.22 -10.04 -1.96
CA LYS A 42 -11.30 -9.51 -1.12
C LYS A 42 -10.93 -9.57 0.35
N GLU A 43 -10.24 -10.62 0.77
CA GLU A 43 -9.78 -10.84 2.13
C GLU A 43 -8.81 -9.74 2.57
N GLU A 44 -7.87 -9.35 1.68
CA GLU A 44 -6.96 -8.23 1.91
C GLU A 44 -7.70 -6.88 1.92
N GLN A 45 -8.68 -6.70 1.04
CA GLN A 45 -9.54 -5.51 1.04
C GLN A 45 -10.33 -5.38 2.35
N ASP A 46 -10.84 -6.48 2.88
CA ASP A 46 -11.60 -6.49 4.14
C ASP A 46 -10.67 -6.35 5.36
N PHE A 47 -9.44 -6.88 5.30
CA PHE A 47 -8.41 -6.64 6.29
C PHE A 47 -8.01 -5.16 6.38
N THR A 48 -7.69 -4.53 5.25
CA THR A 48 -7.28 -3.12 5.20
C THR A 48 -8.37 -2.16 5.66
N ARG A 49 -9.66 -2.50 5.47
CA ARG A 49 -10.79 -1.70 5.94
C ARG A 49 -10.92 -1.63 7.46
N GLN A 50 -10.44 -2.65 8.19
CA GLN A 50 -10.52 -2.71 9.66
C GLN A 50 -9.69 -1.63 10.34
N PHE A 51 -8.76 -0.98 9.63
CA PHE A 51 -7.94 0.08 10.20
C PHE A 51 -8.67 1.40 10.37
N HIS A 52 -9.86 1.56 9.77
CA HIS A 52 -10.71 2.76 9.89
C HIS A 52 -9.96 4.09 9.66
N LYS A 53 -8.97 4.09 8.76
CA LYS A 53 -8.14 5.25 8.42
C LYS A 53 -8.09 5.44 6.92
N LEU A 54 -8.06 6.70 6.49
CA LEU A 54 -7.72 7.05 5.11
C LEU A 54 -6.21 6.88 4.94
N THR A 55 -5.81 5.92 4.11
CA THR A 55 -4.41 5.58 3.87
C THR A 55 -4.12 5.54 2.37
N TRP A 56 -2.93 5.99 1.98
CA TRP A 56 -2.46 5.76 0.61
C TRP A 56 -2.25 4.27 0.35
N ILE A 57 -2.68 3.84 -0.84
CA ILE A 57 -2.44 2.50 -1.38
C ILE A 57 -1.56 2.60 -2.62
N GLY A 58 -1.07 1.46 -3.10
CA GLY A 58 -0.15 1.36 -4.23
C GLY A 58 -0.77 1.67 -5.59
N LEU A 59 -1.95 2.26 -5.65
CA LEU A 59 -2.64 2.58 -6.89
C LEU A 59 -2.26 4.00 -7.34
N TYR A 60 -1.82 4.14 -8.59
CA TYR A 60 -1.51 5.44 -9.20
C TYR A 60 -2.04 5.53 -10.62
N ASN A 61 -2.28 6.75 -11.09
CA ASN A 61 -2.64 7.01 -12.48
C ASN A 61 -1.35 7.08 -13.30
N ASN A 62 -1.15 6.11 -14.18
CA ASN A 62 -0.02 6.09 -15.09
C ASN A 62 -0.27 7.04 -16.25
N THR A 63 0.41 8.19 -16.24
CA THR A 63 0.22 9.24 -17.26
C THR A 63 0.64 8.82 -18.67
N VAL A 64 1.43 7.75 -18.81
CA VAL A 64 1.87 7.23 -20.11
C VAL A 64 0.78 6.38 -20.75
N THR A 65 0.13 5.51 -19.97
CA THR A 65 -0.93 4.62 -20.46
C THR A 65 -2.33 5.22 -20.30
N GLY A 66 -2.47 6.24 -19.44
CA GLY A 66 -3.76 6.81 -19.03
C GLY A 66 -4.58 5.89 -18.12
N GLN A 67 -3.99 4.80 -17.63
CA GLN A 67 -4.67 3.76 -16.85
C GLN A 67 -4.25 3.81 -15.38
N TRP A 68 -5.11 3.30 -14.50
CA TRP A 68 -4.73 3.02 -13.12
C TRP A 68 -3.81 1.79 -13.09
N THR A 69 -2.70 1.90 -12.36
CA THR A 69 -1.67 0.88 -12.28
C THR A 69 -1.23 0.75 -10.83
N TRP A 70 -0.94 -0.48 -10.41
CA TRP A 70 -0.35 -0.79 -9.12
C TRP A 70 1.16 -0.56 -9.13
N VAL A 71 1.76 -0.38 -7.96
CA VAL A 71 3.20 -0.11 -7.80
C VAL A 71 4.12 -1.21 -8.35
N ASP A 72 3.62 -2.43 -8.56
CA ASP A 72 4.30 -3.56 -9.20
C ASP A 72 4.21 -3.55 -10.74
N GLY A 73 3.45 -2.62 -11.31
CA GLY A 73 3.24 -2.47 -12.75
C GLY A 73 2.00 -3.18 -13.28
N THR A 74 1.24 -3.90 -12.45
CA THR A 74 -0.01 -4.53 -12.89
C THR A 74 -1.09 -3.47 -13.12
N PRO A 75 -1.86 -3.53 -14.22
CA PRO A 75 -3.03 -2.67 -14.39
C PRO A 75 -4.11 -3.03 -13.37
N LEU A 76 -4.92 -2.05 -12.96
CA LEU A 76 -6.11 -2.29 -12.15
C LEU A 76 -7.16 -3.09 -12.91
#